data_AF-A0A425Y9X7-F1
#
_entry.id   AF-A0A425Y9X7-F1
#
_cell.length_a   1.000
_cell.length_b   1.000
_cell.length_c   1.000
_cell.angle_alpha   90.00
_cell.angle_beta   90.00
_cell.angle_gamma   90.00
#
_symmetry.space_group_name_H-M   'P 1'
#
loop_
_entity.id
_entity.type
_entity.pdbx_description
1 polymer ?
#
loop_
_entity_poly.entity_id
_entity_poly.type
_entity_poly.pdbx_seq_one_letter_code
_entity_poly.pdbx_strand_id
1 'polypeptide(L)'
;MAFIKFIIIAVGIYYILKWILKAVFPFLVKKTFDKMQEQAKQQQQQTRKEGEVTIDKPSGKTGDPHKKDVGDYVDFEEVDD
;
A
#
# COMPACT_ATOMS: atom_id res chain seq x y z
N MET A 1 46.57 -9.82 4.25
CA MET A 1 46.12 -9.41 5.60
C MET A 1 45.12 -8.24 5.60
N ALA A 2 45.37 -7.15 4.86
CA ALA A 2 44.44 -5.99 4.83
C ALA A 2 43.11 -6.27 4.10
N PHE A 3 43.13 -7.07 3.02
CA PHE A 3 41.94 -7.38 2.23
C PHE A 3 40.86 -8.16 3.00
N ILE A 4 41.28 -9.15 3.80
CA ILE A 4 40.35 -9.93 4.64
C ILE A 4 39.69 -9.05 5.71
N LYS A 5 40.46 -8.13 6.32
CA LYS A 5 39.92 -7.15 7.27
C LYS A 5 38.89 -6.23 6.61
N PHE A 6 39.15 -5.79 5.38
CA PHE A 6 38.20 -4.97 4.61
C PHE A 6 36.88 -5.72 4.36
N ILE A 7 36.94 -6.99 3.94
CA ILE A 7 35.73 -7.79 3.71
C ILE A 7 34.93 -7.98 5.02
N ILE A 8 35.60 -8.28 6.14
CA ILE A 8 34.92 -8.45 7.43
C ILE A 8 34.21 -7.15 7.86
N ILE A 9 34.87 -6.00 7.71
CA ILE A 9 34.27 -4.69 8.04
C ILE A 9 33.09 -4.39 7.10
N ALA A 10 33.25 -4.61 5.79
CA ALA A 10 32.19 -4.38 4.81
C ALA A 10 30.94 -5.25 5.09
N VAL A 11 31.14 -6.52 5.44
CA VAL A 11 30.07 -7.43 5.84
C VAL A 11 29.41 -6.95 7.14
N GLY A 12 30.21 -6.53 8.13
CA GLY A 12 29.68 -5.96 9.38
C GLY A 12 28.79 -4.74 9.14
N ILE A 13 29.26 -3.80 8.31
CA ILE A 13 28.49 -2.60 7.92
C ILE A 13 27.19 -2.99 7.20
N TYR A 14 27.26 -3.95 6.28
CA TYR A 14 26.07 -4.44 5.56
C TYR A 14 25.00 -4.95 6.53
N TYR A 15 25.38 -5.74 7.55
CA TYR A 15 24.42 -6.25 8.53
C TYR A 15 23.84 -5.15 9.43
N ILE A 16 24.66 -4.16 9.82
CA ILE A 16 24.20 -3.00 10.59
C ILE A 16 23.17 -2.20 9.76
N LEU A 17 23.51 -1.86 8.52
CA LEU A 17 22.61 -1.15 7.61
C LEU A 17 21.33 -1.94 7.35
N LYS A 18 21.42 -3.26 7.16
CA LYS A 18 20.26 -4.15 7.00
C LYS A 18 19.32 -4.08 8.20
N TRP A 19 19.87 -4.05 9.42
CA TRP A 19 19.08 -3.91 10.65
C TRP A 19 18.43 -2.54 10.76
N ILE A 20 19.16 -1.46 10.48
CA ILE A 20 18.63 -0.09 10.48
C ILE A 20 17.51 0.04 9.46
N LEU A 21 17.74 -0.43 8.22
CA LEU A 21 16.72 -0.44 7.18
C LEU A 21 15.49 -1.22 7.63
N LYS A 22 15.62 -2.39 8.25
CA LYS A 22 14.46 -3.13 8.77
C LYS A 22 13.66 -2.34 9.81
N ALA A 23 14.34 -1.58 10.68
CA ALA A 23 13.68 -0.74 11.68
C ALA A 23 13.01 0.51 11.07
N VAL A 24 13.65 1.12 10.07
CA VAL A 24 13.24 2.40 9.47
C VAL A 24 12.29 2.19 8.28
N PHE A 25 12.30 1.03 7.64
CA PHE A 25 11.42 0.66 6.52
C PHE A 25 9.92 0.87 6.80
N PRO A 26 9.33 0.37 7.91
CA PRO A 26 7.90 0.60 8.17
C PRO A 26 7.57 2.08 8.33
N PHE A 27 8.51 2.91 8.80
CA PHE A 27 8.31 4.34 8.93
C PHE A 27 8.32 5.05 7.56
N LEU A 28 9.26 4.68 6.67
CA LEU A 28 9.30 5.23 5.30
C LEU A 28 8.08 4.80 4.49
N VAL A 29 7.73 3.51 4.54
CA VAL A 29 6.61 2.95 3.77
C VAL A 29 5.32 3.68 4.11
N LYS A 30 4.95 3.80 5.40
CA LYS A 30 3.72 4.50 5.82
C LYS A 30 3.62 5.91 5.20
N LYS A 31 4.66 6.72 5.38
CA LYS A 31 4.68 8.11 4.88
C LYS A 31 4.60 8.22 3.35
N THR A 32 5.18 7.26 2.63
CA THR A 32 5.17 7.23 1.16
C THR A 32 3.89 6.63 0.58
N PHE A 33 3.36 5.57 1.21
CA PHE A 33 2.14 4.91 0.79
C PHE A 33 0.94 5.84 0.93
N ASP A 34 0.84 6.61 2.02
CA ASP A 34 -0.28 7.53 2.22
C ASP A 34 -0.37 8.55 1.08
N LYS A 35 0.78 9.13 0.69
CA LYS A 35 0.87 10.10 -0.42
C LYS A 35 0.64 9.45 -1.78
N MET A 36 1.20 8.27 -2.01
CA MET A 36 1.01 7.54 -3.27
C MET A 36 -0.44 7.07 -3.41
N GLN A 37 -1.09 6.66 -2.33
CA GLN A 37 -2.49 6.25 -2.34
C GLN A 37 -3.40 7.44 -2.63
N GLU A 38 -3.13 8.60 -2.04
CA GLU A 38 -3.90 9.82 -2.30
C GLU A 38 -3.77 10.27 -3.77
N GLN A 39 -2.54 10.27 -4.30
CA GLN A 39 -2.28 10.59 -5.71
C GLN A 39 -2.83 9.54 -6.67
N ALA A 40 -2.71 8.25 -6.35
CA ALA A 40 -3.26 7.16 -7.16
C ALA A 40 -4.79 7.18 -7.15
N LYS A 41 -5.44 7.49 -6.01
CA LYS A 41 -6.89 7.68 -5.94
C LYS A 41 -7.33 8.86 -6.81
N GLN A 42 -6.64 10.00 -6.75
CA GLN A 42 -6.95 11.15 -7.61
C GLN A 42 -6.79 10.84 -9.10
N GLN A 43 -5.74 10.10 -9.48
CA GLN A 43 -5.50 9.73 -10.88
C GLN A 43 -6.47 8.65 -11.38
N GLN A 44 -6.90 7.74 -10.50
CA GLN A 44 -7.96 6.77 -10.80
C GLN A 44 -9.33 7.45 -10.93
N GLN A 45 -9.58 8.52 -10.18
CA GLN A 45 -10.83 9.28 -10.26
C GLN A 45 -10.92 10.14 -11.54
N GLN A 46 -9.79 10.63 -12.06
CA GLN A 46 -9.74 11.32 -13.37
C GLN A 46 -9.80 10.38 -14.59
N THR A 47 -9.42 9.09 -14.44
CA THR A 47 -9.46 8.11 -15.54
C THR A 47 -10.77 7.31 -15.59
N ARG A 48 -11.66 7.48 -14.61
CA ARG A 48 -13.03 6.95 -14.70
C ARG A 48 -13.80 7.87 -15.66
N LYS A 49 -13.82 7.51 -16.94
CA LYS A 49 -14.79 8.06 -17.89
C LYS A 49 -16.18 7.88 -17.28
N GLU A 50 -16.94 8.97 -17.16
CA GLU A 50 -18.35 8.92 -16.76
C GLU A 50 -19.07 7.91 -17.66
N GLY A 51 -19.44 6.74 -17.12
CA GLY A 51 -20.11 5.67 -17.86
C GLY A 51 -19.38 4.33 -17.99
N GLU A 52 -18.13 4.18 -17.55
CA GLU A 52 -17.44 2.87 -17.59
C GLU A 52 -17.60 2.11 -16.26
N VAL A 53 -18.66 1.30 -16.18
CA VAL A 53 -18.84 0.30 -15.12
C VAL A 53 -17.94 -0.89 -15.41
N THR A 54 -16.68 -0.86 -14.96
CA THR A 54 -15.84 -2.05 -14.96
C THR A 54 -16.34 -3.02 -13.89
N ILE A 55 -17.27 -3.90 -14.27
CA ILE A 55 -17.62 -5.07 -13.47
C ILE A 55 -16.43 -6.02 -13.58
N ASP A 56 -15.52 -5.98 -12.62
CA ASP A 56 -14.57 -7.06 -12.39
C ASP A 56 -15.37 -8.30 -11.99
N LYS A 57 -15.82 -9.05 -12.99
CA LYS A 57 -16.52 -10.31 -12.82
C LYS A 57 -15.48 -11.37 -12.47
N PRO A 58 -15.45 -11.92 -11.24
CA PRO A 58 -14.64 -13.09 -10.97
C PRO A 58 -15.15 -14.21 -11.88
N SER A 59 -14.29 -14.66 -12.79
CA SER A 59 -14.52 -15.83 -13.63
C SER A 59 -14.51 -17.06 -12.73
N GLY A 60 -15.66 -17.40 -12.16
CA GLY A 60 -15.76 -18.61 -11.37
C GLY A 60 -17.07 -18.76 -10.61
N LYS A 61 -17.92 -19.64 -11.14
CA LYS A 61 -18.89 -20.47 -10.42
C LYS A 61 -20.23 -19.79 -10.07
N THR A 62 -21.23 -20.26 -10.80
CA THR A 62 -22.65 -20.43 -10.45
C THR A 62 -22.97 -20.21 -8.96
N GLY A 63 -23.66 -19.12 -8.62
CA GLY A 63 -24.17 -18.87 -7.28
C GLY A 63 -24.83 -17.49 -7.15
N ASP A 64 -26.17 -17.48 -7.14
CA ASP A 64 -27.13 -16.48 -6.64
C ASP A 64 -26.87 -14.95 -6.86
N PRO A 65 -27.70 -14.25 -7.66
CA PRO A 65 -27.54 -12.80 -7.93
C PRO A 65 -28.07 -11.87 -6.82
N HIS A 66 -28.52 -12.40 -5.67
CA HIS A 66 -29.12 -11.61 -4.58
C HIS A 66 -28.20 -11.43 -3.37
N LYS A 67 -27.02 -10.82 -3.56
CA LYS A 67 -26.34 -10.07 -2.49
C LYS A 67 -25.89 -8.74 -3.06
N LYS A 68 -26.82 -7.79 -3.08
CA LYS A 68 -26.52 -6.37 -3.28
C LYS A 68 -25.58 -5.97 -2.14
N ASP A 69 -24.33 -5.73 -2.50
CA ASP A 69 -23.31 -5.11 -1.68
C ASP A 69 -23.78 -3.69 -1.35
N VAL A 70 -24.52 -3.60 -0.24
CA VAL A 70 -24.95 -2.35 0.37
C VAL A 70 -23.71 -1.77 1.04
N GLY A 71 -23.19 -0.69 0.45
CA GLY A 71 -21.96 -0.05 0.89
C GLY A 71 -21.93 0.17 2.40
N ASP A 72 -20.77 -0.09 2.99
CA ASP A 72 -20.51 0.14 4.40
C ASP A 72 -20.68 1.64 4.68
N TYR A 73 -21.71 1.98 5.44
CA TYR A 73 -21.95 3.34 5.90
C TYR A 73 -20.78 3.76 6.79
N VAL A 74 -20.16 4.88 6.46
CA VAL A 74 -19.17 5.53 7.33
C VAL A 74 -19.96 6.34 8.35
N ASP A 75 -19.82 5.99 9.63
CA ASP A 75 -20.33 6.84 10.71
C ASP A 75 -19.56 8.15 10.68
N PHE A 76 -20.27 9.25 10.39
CA PHE A 76 -19.72 10.58 10.55
C PHE A 76 -19.74 10.89 12.05
N GLU A 77 -18.56 10.99 12.65
CA GLU A 77 -18.42 11.54 13.99
C GLU A 77 -18.73 13.03 13.88
N GLU A 78 -19.88 13.45 14.43
CA GLU A 78 -20.31 14.84 14.43
C GLU A 78 -19.21 15.70 15.08
N VAL A 79 -18.76 16.71 14.34
CA VAL A 79 -17.84 17.70 14.89
C VAL A 79 -18.70 18.65 15.72
N ASP A 80 -18.66 18.53 17.04
CA ASP A 80 -19.30 19.50 17.93
C ASP A 80 -18.64 20.88 17.72
N ASP A 81 -19.46 21.87 17.36
CA ASP A 81 -19.09 23.28 17.11
C ASP A 81 -18.50 24.00 18.34
#